data_AF-A0A662QB66-F1
#
_entry.id   AF-A0A662QB66-F1
#
_cell.length_a   1.000
_cell.length_b   1.000
_cell.length_c   1.000
_cell.angle_alpha   90.00
_cell.angle_beta   90.00
_cell.angle_gamma   90.00
#
_symmetry.space_group_name_H-M   'P 1'
#
loop_
_entity.id
_entity.type
_entity.pdbx_description
1 polymer ?
#
loop_
_entity_poly.entity_id
_entity_poly.type
_entity_poly.pdbx_seq_one_letter_code
_entity_poly.pdbx_strand_id
1 'polypeptide(L)'
;MHVGDLWKKYHRASPKVRKRWKFRIKDVGRAKHSELILCKPPNKDWKVYAWSFSKRQVRKGKRRLLVYDTKAFEILQGLKESDELRGWKLIFRG
;
A
#
# COMPACT_ATOMS: atom_id res chain seq x y z
N MET A 1 -3.01 5.95 0.68
CA MET A 1 -2.13 4.85 1.11
C MET A 1 -2.97 3.68 1.55
N HIS A 2 -2.69 2.49 1.02
CA HIS A 2 -3.21 1.23 1.54
C HIS A 2 -2.14 0.52 2.33
N VAL A 3 -2.55 -0.08 3.44
CA VAL A 3 -1.73 -0.13 4.64
C VAL A 3 -1.82 -1.56 5.20
N GLY A 4 -0.73 -2.32 5.05
CA GLY A 4 -0.71 -3.74 5.39
C GLY A 4 -0.41 -4.06 6.84
N ASP A 5 -0.22 -5.34 7.15
CA ASP A 5 0.03 -5.84 8.51
C ASP A 5 1.27 -5.24 9.18
N LEU A 6 2.23 -4.75 8.38
CA LEU A 6 3.40 -4.03 8.87
C LEU A 6 3.05 -2.67 9.49
N TRP A 7 1.97 -2.02 9.08
CA TRP A 7 1.47 -0.82 9.74
C TRP A 7 0.91 -1.11 11.11
N LYS A 8 0.12 -2.19 11.25
CA LYS A 8 -0.35 -2.63 12.56
C LYS A 8 0.83 -2.93 13.49
N LYS A 9 1.86 -3.61 12.99
CA LYS A 9 3.10 -3.89 13.75
C LYS A 9 3.85 -2.62 14.14
N TYR A 10 3.98 -1.66 13.22
CA TYR A 10 4.62 -0.37 13.51
C TYR A 10 3.85 0.42 14.58
N HIS A 11 2.53 0.53 14.46
CA HIS A 11 1.69 1.28 15.40
C HIS A 11 1.55 0.60 16.77
N ARG A 12 1.69 -0.73 16.86
CA ARG A 12 1.77 -1.45 18.14
C ARG A 12 3.15 -1.38 18.80
N ALA A 13 4.21 -1.10 18.04
CA ALA A 13 5.55 -1.03 18.58
C ALA A 13 5.71 0.16 19.54
N SER A 14 6.59 0.03 20.54
CA SER A 14 6.92 1.12 21.45
C SER A 14 7.65 2.26 20.72
N PRO A 15 7.61 3.51 21.25
CA PRO A 15 8.26 4.66 20.61
C PRO A 15 9.76 4.44 20.33
N LYS A 16 10.47 3.77 21.26
CA LYS A 16 11.89 3.41 21.10
C LYS A 16 12.13 2.48 19.91
N VAL A 17 11.21 1.55 19.68
CA VAL A 17 11.29 0.60 18.56
C VAL A 17 10.92 1.29 17.26
N ARG A 18 9.88 2.13 17.21
CA ARG A 18 9.46 2.87 16.00
C ARG A 18 10.59 3.73 15.41
N LYS A 19 11.37 4.41 16.25
CA LYS A 19 12.53 5.23 15.79
C LYS A 19 13.58 4.43 15.00
N ARG A 20 13.62 3.10 15.19
CA ARG A 20 14.56 2.21 14.49
C ARG A 20 14.01 1.70 13.15
N TRP A 21 12.72 1.90 12.86
CA TRP A 21 12.15 1.55 11.57
C TRP A 21 12.60 2.58 10.53
N LYS A 22 12.99 2.10 9.34
CA LYS A 22 13.31 2.96 8.21
C LYS A 22 12.22 2.86 7.16
N PHE A 23 11.89 3.96 6.51
CA PHE A 23 10.93 4.01 5.42
C PHE A 23 11.60 4.54 4.16
N ARG A 24 11.21 4.01 3.00
CA ARG A 24 11.65 4.49 1.68
C ARG A 24 10.47 4.50 0.74
N ILE A 25 10.41 5.51 -0.10
CA ILE A 25 9.44 5.58 -1.19
C ILE A 25 10.19 5.18 -2.46
N LYS A 26 9.66 4.18 -3.17
CA LYS A 26 10.18 3.73 -4.46
C LYS A 26 9.11 3.98 -5.50
N ASP A 27 9.45 4.73 -6.55
CA ASP A 27 8.61 4.82 -7.72
C ASP A 27 8.67 3.49 -8.49
N VAL A 28 7.50 2.93 -8.80
CA VAL A 28 7.35 1.57 -9.34
C VAL A 28 6.32 1.47 -10.47
N GLY A 29 5.80 2.60 -10.95
CA GLY A 29 4.85 2.64 -12.05
C GLY A 29 5.36 3.45 -13.25
N ARG A 30 5.03 3.00 -14.47
CA ARG A 30 5.51 3.50 -15.78
C ARG A 30 5.42 5.03 -16.02
N ALA A 31 4.70 5.78 -15.18
CA ALA A 31 4.47 7.23 -15.36
C ALA A 31 4.63 8.06 -14.07
N LYS A 32 5.41 7.62 -13.07
CA LYS A 32 5.59 8.34 -11.79
C LYS A 32 4.31 8.57 -10.97
N HIS A 33 3.31 7.71 -11.16
CA HIS A 33 1.97 7.93 -10.59
C HIS A 33 1.63 6.99 -9.44
N SER A 34 2.42 5.93 -9.24
CA SER A 34 2.26 4.99 -8.14
C SER A 34 3.57 4.82 -7.39
N GLU A 35 3.50 5.00 -6.08
CA GLU A 35 4.64 4.92 -5.18
C GLU A 35 4.49 3.72 -4.26
N LEU A 36 5.56 2.94 -4.13
CA LEU A 36 5.71 1.86 -3.18
C LEU A 36 6.40 2.39 -1.94
N ILE A 37 5.72 2.29 -0.80
CA ILE A 37 6.32 2.57 0.49
C ILE A 37 6.90 1.26 1.00
N LEU A 38 8.22 1.21 1.14
CA LEU A 38 8.95 0.14 1.79
C LEU A 38 9.21 0.52 3.24
N CYS A 39 9.16 -0.46 4.14
CA CYS A 39 9.65 -0.32 5.50
C CYS A 39 10.74 -1.36 5.79
N LYS A 40 11.71 -0.98 6.62
CA LYS A 40 12.70 -1.88 7.19
C LYS A 40 12.50 -1.93 8.70
N PRO A 41 11.84 -2.98 9.24
CA PRO A 41 11.78 -3.20 10.67
C PRO A 41 13.19 -3.43 11.25
N PRO A 42 13.38 -3.25 12.57
CA PRO A 42 14.67 -3.50 13.22
C PRO A 42 15.13 -4.93 12.96
N ASN A 43 16.38 -5.07 12.51
CA ASN A 43 17.01 -6.37 12.22
C ASN A 43 16.29 -7.23 11.17
N LYS A 44 15.52 -6.61 10.26
CA LYS A 44 14.87 -7.32 9.14
C LYS A 44 15.16 -6.60 7.83
N ASP A 45 14.90 -7.26 6.71
CA ASP A 45 15.02 -6.68 5.38
C ASP A 45 13.90 -5.69 5.04
N TRP A 46 14.10 -4.96 3.95
CA TRP A 46 13.08 -4.10 3.37
C TRP A 46 11.87 -4.94 2.94
N LYS A 47 10.69 -4.56 3.42
CA LYS A 47 9.40 -5.18 3.07
C LYS A 47 8.43 -4.12 2.57
N VAL A 48 7.53 -4.53 1.69
CA VAL A 48 6.43 -3.69 1.22
C VAL A 48 5.55 -3.32 2.41
N TYR A 49 5.40 -2.01 2.65
CA TYR A 49 4.61 -1.47 3.75
C TYR A 49 3.25 -0.98 3.28
N ALA A 50 3.24 -0.26 2.15
CA ALA A 50 2.06 0.36 1.60
C ALA A 50 2.23 0.70 0.13
N TRP A 51 1.12 0.88 -0.57
CA TRP A 51 1.09 1.47 -1.91
C TRP A 51 0.34 2.81 -1.87
N SER A 52 0.87 3.77 -2.62
CA SER A 52 0.24 5.04 -2.94
C SER A 52 -0.07 5.04 -4.43
N PHE A 53 -1.30 5.42 -4.78
CA PHE A 53 -1.75 5.52 -6.17
C PHE A 53 -2.25 6.94 -6.40
N SER A 54 -1.96 7.50 -7.57
CA SER A 54 -2.55 8.77 -7.98
C SER A 54 -4.08 8.66 -8.14
N LYS A 55 -4.78 9.80 -8.06
CA LYS A 55 -6.22 9.88 -8.35
C LYS A 55 -6.58 9.53 -9.80
N ARG A 56 -5.60 9.47 -10.70
CA ARG A 56 -5.78 9.01 -12.09
C ARG A 56 -5.85 7.49 -12.14
N GLN A 57 -5.06 6.80 -11.33
CA GLN A 57 -5.02 5.34 -11.28
C GLN A 57 -6.12 4.76 -10.37
N VAL A 58 -6.33 5.35 -9.19
CA VAL A 58 -7.29 4.83 -8.20
C VAL A 58 -8.09 5.98 -7.59
N ARG A 59 -9.42 5.90 -7.70
CA ARG A 59 -10.34 6.82 -7.01
C ARG A 59 -11.08 6.10 -5.90
N LYS A 60 -11.05 6.70 -4.71
CA LYS A 60 -11.79 6.23 -3.55
C LYS A 60 -13.23 6.74 -3.61
N GLY A 61 -14.20 5.83 -3.65
CA GLY A 61 -15.61 6.10 -3.37
C GLY A 61 -15.96 5.71 -1.93
N LYS A 62 -17.26 5.62 -1.59
CA LYS A 62 -17.72 5.27 -0.23
C LYS A 62 -17.10 3.96 0.31
N ARG A 63 -17.45 2.81 -0.28
CA ARG A 63 -16.89 1.48 0.06
C ARG A 63 -16.27 0.80 -1.17
N ARG A 64 -15.83 1.60 -2.13
CA ARG A 64 -15.40 1.16 -3.46
C ARG A 64 -14.07 1.83 -3.83
N LEU A 65 -13.18 1.09 -4.46
CA LEU A 65 -12.02 1.63 -5.17
C LEU A 65 -12.28 1.48 -6.66
N LEU A 66 -12.41 2.61 -7.35
CA LEU A 66 -12.49 2.65 -8.80
C LEU A 66 -11.06 2.66 -9.33
N VAL A 67 -10.67 1.64 -10.08
CA VAL A 67 -9.31 1.46 -10.57
C VAL A 67 -9.31 1.61 -12.09
N TYR A 68 -8.46 2.51 -12.59
CA TYR A 68 -8.36 2.90 -14.00
C TYR A 68 -6.97 2.61 -14.59
N ASP A 69 -6.15 1.86 -13.85
CA ASP A 69 -4.82 1.44 -14.27
C ASP A 69 -4.68 -0.05 -13.98
N THR A 70 -4.32 -0.82 -15.01
CA THR A 70 -4.20 -2.28 -14.94
C THR A 70 -3.19 -2.73 -13.88
N LYS A 71 -2.06 -2.04 -13.75
CA LYS A 71 -1.02 -2.40 -12.77
C LYS A 71 -1.49 -2.11 -11.35
N ALA A 72 -2.14 -0.97 -11.15
CA ALA A 72 -2.77 -0.64 -9.87
C ALA A 72 -3.84 -1.67 -9.50
N PHE A 73 -4.58 -2.19 -10.48
CA PHE A 73 -5.58 -3.23 -10.26
C PHE A 73 -4.94 -4.54 -9.81
N GLU A 74 -3.92 -5.06 -10.49
CA GLU A 74 -3.18 -6.26 -10.09
C GLU A 74 -2.68 -6.17 -8.64
N ILE A 75 -2.07 -5.03 -8.28
CA ILE A 75 -1.54 -4.81 -6.93
C ILE A 75 -2.69 -4.81 -5.91
N LEU A 76 -3.75 -4.06 -6.16
CA LEU A 76 -4.90 -3.98 -5.26
C LEU A 76 -5.61 -5.33 -5.13
N GLN A 77 -5.64 -6.13 -6.20
CA GLN A 77 -6.19 -7.48 -6.19
C GLN A 77 -5.40 -8.40 -5.25
N GLY A 78 -4.06 -8.41 -5.32
CA GLY A 78 -3.23 -9.17 -4.39
C GLY A 78 -3.41 -8.74 -2.92
N LEU A 79 -3.55 -7.42 -2.67
CA LEU A 79 -3.88 -6.90 -1.33
C LEU A 79 -5.28 -7.32 -0.87
N LYS A 80 -6.24 -7.46 -1.80
CA LYS A 80 -7.59 -7.92 -1.50
C LYS A 80 -7.61 -9.41 -1.14
N GLU A 81 -6.85 -10.22 -1.86
CA GLU A 81 -6.67 -11.66 -1.59
C GLU A 81 -5.99 -11.91 -0.24
N SER A 82 -5.07 -11.03 0.15
CA SER A 82 -4.39 -11.08 1.45
C SER A 82 -5.22 -10.49 2.62
N ASP A 83 -6.50 -10.21 2.39
CA ASP A 83 -7.45 -9.56 3.33
C ASP A 83 -7.00 -8.17 3.85
N GLU A 84 -6.00 -7.54 3.23
CA GLU A 84 -5.56 -6.19 3.61
C GLU A 84 -6.57 -5.11 3.17
N LEU A 85 -7.42 -5.41 2.18
CA LEU A 85 -8.51 -4.54 1.71
C LEU A 85 -9.89 -4.98 2.18
N ARG A 86 -9.97 -5.49 3.42
CA ARG A 86 -11.26 -5.88 4.02
C ARG A 86 -12.24 -4.71 4.03
N GLY A 87 -13.49 -4.96 3.63
CA GLY A 87 -14.55 -3.95 3.54
C GLY A 87 -14.51 -3.04 2.30
N TRP A 88 -13.46 -3.10 1.48
CA TRP A 88 -13.38 -2.38 0.21
C TRP A 88 -13.78 -3.26 -0.98
N LYS A 89 -14.65 -2.75 -1.86
CA LYS A 89 -14.95 -3.40 -3.16
C LYS A 89 -14.06 -2.80 -4.25
N LEU A 90 -13.29 -3.64 -4.95
CA LEU A 90 -12.53 -3.22 -6.13
C LEU A 90 -13.46 -3.19 -7.34
N ILE A 91 -13.40 -2.13 -8.14
CA ILE A 91 -14.10 -2.00 -9.42
C ILE A 91 -13.09 -1.52 -10.44
N PHE A 92 -12.75 -2.39 -11.38
CA PHE A 92 -11.90 -2.05 -12.50
C PHE A 92 -12.70 -1.31 -13.58
N ARG A 93 -12.09 -0.28 -14.17
CA ARG A 93 -12.67 0.58 -15.20
C ARG A 93 -11.70 0.88 -16.37
N GLY A 94 -10.52 0.25 -16.42
CA GLY A 94 -9.55 0.41 -17.52
C GLY A 94 -8.15 -0.05 -17.16
#